data_AF-A0AAF5Q1E9-F1
#
_entry.id   AF-A0AAF5Q1E9-F1
#
_cell.length_a   1.000
_cell.length_b   1.000
_cell.length_c   1.000
_cell.angle_alpha   90.00
_cell.angle_beta   90.00
_cell.angle_gamma   90.00
#
_symmetry.space_group_name_H-M   'P 1'
#
loop_
_entity.id
_entity.type
_entity.pdbx_description
1 polymer ?
#
loop_
_entity_poly.entity_id
_entity_poly.type
_entity_poly.pdbx_seq_one_letter_code
_entity_poly.pdbx_strand_id
1 'polypeptide(L)'
;MRCIRILNPSSAGFIYNTRHGYRVRFLRDFNKQEEPKLRTIPTKWKGRVQWWKEPIYISPHVNVLQKGVDFTFQDGRPVYITSLEELKRKKEQIELGKQIVKLLGEVHEAEEMYKQQLEAEKQENERRVAMAPLPKGTLEIS
;
A
#
# COMPACT_ATOMS: atom_id res chain seq x y z
N MET A 1 -61.06 9.12 3.36
CA MET A 1 -59.81 8.35 3.49
C MET A 1 -59.45 7.77 2.13
N ARG A 2 -58.33 8.19 1.54
CA ARG A 2 -57.84 7.71 0.23
C ARG A 2 -56.36 7.36 0.37
N CYS A 3 -56.04 6.06 0.30
CA CYS A 3 -54.68 5.56 0.30
C CYS A 3 -54.01 5.87 -1.04
N ILE A 4 -52.95 6.67 -1.03
CA ILE A 4 -52.08 6.85 -2.19
C ILE A 4 -51.03 5.74 -2.14
N ARG A 5 -51.09 4.82 -3.11
CA ARG A 5 -50.06 3.81 -3.36
C ARG A 5 -48.82 4.52 -3.89
N ILE A 6 -47.71 4.47 -3.18
CA ILE A 6 -46.41 4.92 -3.70
C ILE A 6 -45.83 3.78 -4.52
N LEU A 7 -45.75 4.01 -5.83
CA LEU A 7 -45.06 3.17 -6.80
C LEU A 7 -43.56 3.19 -6.52
N ASN A 8 -42.92 2.03 -6.59
CA ASN A 8 -41.47 1.87 -6.63
C ASN A 8 -40.87 2.68 -7.80
N PRO A 9 -39.84 3.51 -7.59
CA PRO A 9 -38.96 3.91 -8.67
C PRO A 9 -37.97 2.77 -8.94
N SER A 10 -38.22 2.08 -10.05
CA SER A 10 -37.28 1.19 -10.72
C SER A 10 -35.97 1.93 -11.01
N SER A 11 -34.85 1.26 -10.71
CA SER A 11 -33.59 1.32 -11.45
C SER A 11 -33.17 2.70 -12.00
N ALA A 12 -32.75 3.62 -11.13
CA ALA A 12 -31.90 4.73 -11.53
C ALA A 12 -30.46 4.38 -11.16
N GLY A 13 -29.66 4.04 -12.17
CA GLY A 13 -28.24 3.75 -12.00
C GLY A 13 -27.52 4.96 -11.41
N PHE A 14 -27.07 4.84 -10.17
CA PHE A 14 -26.13 5.78 -9.59
C PHE A 14 -24.80 5.63 -10.34
N ILE A 15 -24.46 6.61 -11.16
CA ILE A 15 -23.12 6.78 -11.70
C ILE A 15 -22.25 7.21 -10.52
N TYR A 16 -21.72 6.23 -9.78
CA TYR A 16 -20.66 6.49 -8.81
C TYR A 16 -19.41 6.90 -9.60
N ASN A 17 -19.08 8.19 -9.50
CA ASN A 17 -17.82 8.74 -9.94
C ASN A 17 -16.69 7.93 -9.28
N THR A 18 -16.03 7.12 -10.10
CA THR A 18 -15.10 6.07 -9.68
C THR A 18 -13.99 6.61 -8.77
N ARG A 19 -13.58 7.88 -8.96
CA ARG A 19 -12.51 8.55 -8.21
C ARG A 19 -12.78 8.76 -6.72
N HIS A 20 -14.04 8.79 -6.28
CA HIS A 20 -14.36 9.03 -4.87
C HIS A 20 -14.48 7.75 -4.03
N GLY A 21 -14.65 6.59 -4.67
CA GLY A 21 -14.80 5.31 -3.98
C GLY A 21 -13.49 4.69 -3.48
N TYR A 22 -12.35 5.06 -4.05
CA TYR A 22 -11.05 4.47 -3.67
C TYR A 22 -10.54 5.00 -2.34
N ARG A 23 -10.64 6.32 -2.14
CA ARG A 23 -10.09 7.02 -0.95
C ARG A 23 -10.81 6.63 0.34
N VAL A 24 -12.14 6.46 0.29
CA VAL A 24 -12.95 6.08 1.46
C VAL A 24 -12.75 4.60 1.83
N ARG A 25 -12.53 3.72 0.84
CA ARG A 25 -12.24 2.30 1.09
C ARG A 25 -10.84 2.11 1.70
N PHE A 26 -9.83 2.79 1.14
CA PHE A 26 -8.44 2.68 1.61
C PHE A 26 -8.27 3.12 3.07
N LEU A 27 -8.91 4.24 3.47
CA LEU A 27 -8.84 4.74 4.85
C LEU A 27 -9.61 3.86 5.85
N ARG A 28 -10.66 3.15 5.40
CA ARG A 28 -11.42 2.23 6.26
C ARG A 28 -10.64 0.95 6.56
N ASP A 29 -9.77 0.53 5.64
CA ASP A 29 -8.95 -0.67 5.80
C ASP A 29 -7.71 -0.44 6.67
N PHE A 30 -7.14 0.78 6.65
CA PHE A 30 -6.00 1.15 7.51
C PHE A 30 -6.35 1.31 9.00
N ASN A 31 -7.59 1.66 9.32
CA ASN A 31 -8.03 1.95 10.70
C ASN A 31 -8.56 0.72 11.44
N LYS A 32 -8.52 -0.47 10.83
CA LYS A 32 -8.79 -1.71 11.56
C LYS A 32 -7.53 -2.12 12.29
N GLN A 33 -7.57 -2.09 13.62
CA GLN A 33 -6.58 -2.72 14.51
C GLN A 33 -6.65 -4.27 14.43
N GLU A 34 -6.95 -4.82 13.26
CA GLU A 34 -6.81 -6.25 13.04
C GLU A 34 -5.36 -6.46 12.61
N GLU A 35 -4.57 -7.15 13.43
CA GLU A 35 -3.29 -7.70 12.97
C GLU A 35 -3.50 -8.34 11.58
N PRO A 36 -2.54 -8.23 10.65
CA PRO A 36 -2.68 -8.86 9.34
C PRO A 36 -3.00 -10.33 9.59
N LYS A 37 -4.26 -10.73 9.33
CA LYS A 37 -4.68 -12.11 9.45
C LYS A 37 -3.89 -12.89 8.41
N LEU A 38 -2.70 -13.36 8.78
CA LEU A 38 -2.04 -14.45 8.10
C LEU A 38 -3.10 -15.53 8.03
N ARG A 39 -3.46 -15.95 6.82
CA ARG A 39 -4.49 -16.95 6.61
C ARG A 39 -4.14 -18.16 7.47
N THR A 40 -4.84 -18.35 8.57
CA THR A 40 -4.58 -19.47 9.48
C THR A 40 -5.01 -20.73 8.75
N ILE A 41 -4.03 -21.61 8.53
CA ILE A 41 -4.17 -22.86 7.80
C ILE A 41 -5.27 -23.70 8.49
N PRO A 42 -6.28 -24.23 7.78
CA PRO A 42 -7.19 -25.19 8.37
C PRO A 42 -6.40 -26.46 8.73
N THR A 43 -6.33 -26.77 10.02
CA THR A 43 -5.52 -27.85 10.63
C THR A 43 -6.01 -29.28 10.34
N LYS A 44 -7.01 -29.50 9.47
CA LYS A 44 -7.60 -30.83 9.26
C LYS A 44 -7.55 -31.28 7.80
N TRP A 45 -6.42 -31.87 7.45
CA TRP A 45 -6.25 -32.63 6.21
C TRP A 45 -6.89 -34.02 6.38
N LYS A 46 -8.08 -34.24 5.82
CA LYS A 46 -8.63 -35.60 5.65
C LYS A 46 -8.09 -36.19 4.34
N GLY A 47 -6.95 -36.88 4.39
CA GLY A 47 -6.42 -37.65 3.24
C GLY A 47 -4.90 -37.78 3.19
N ARG A 48 -4.42 -38.68 2.32
CA ARG A 48 -2.98 -38.94 2.05
C ARG A 48 -2.33 -37.63 1.57
N VAL A 49 -1.31 -37.19 2.28
CA VAL A 49 -0.58 -35.90 2.16
C VAL A 49 -0.47 -35.42 0.70
N GLN A 50 -1.19 -34.35 0.37
CA GLN A 50 -1.21 -33.68 -0.94
C GLN A 50 -0.58 -32.29 -0.82
N TRP A 51 0.69 -32.25 -0.41
CA TRP A 51 1.45 -31.01 -0.20
C TRP A 51 1.63 -30.19 -1.50
N TRP A 52 1.46 -30.80 -2.67
CA TRP A 52 1.46 -30.15 -3.98
C TRP A 52 0.12 -29.54 -4.41
N LYS A 53 -0.97 -29.76 -3.66
CA LYS A 53 -2.30 -29.19 -4.00
C LYS A 53 -2.49 -27.78 -3.47
N GLU A 54 -1.73 -27.37 -2.47
CA GLU A 54 -1.67 -25.97 -2.09
C GLU A 54 -0.50 -25.32 -2.82
N PRO A 55 -0.74 -24.23 -3.57
CA PRO A 55 0.36 -23.41 -4.01
C PRO A 55 0.97 -22.78 -2.75
N ILE A 56 2.13 -23.29 -2.33
CA ILE A 56 3.10 -22.45 -1.62
C ILE A 56 3.19 -21.18 -2.48
N TYR A 57 3.04 -20.00 -1.89
CA TYR A 57 3.08 -18.76 -2.64
C TYR A 57 4.43 -18.64 -3.37
N ILE A 58 4.46 -19.07 -4.63
CA ILE A 58 5.56 -18.85 -5.53
C ILE A 58 5.28 -17.46 -6.11
N SER A 59 5.93 -16.46 -5.52
CA SER A 59 6.15 -15.09 -6.05
C SER A 59 6.03 -15.06 -7.58
N PRO A 60 5.38 -14.03 -8.20
CA PRO A 60 4.83 -14.06 -9.56
C PRO A 60 5.66 -14.96 -10.46
N HIS A 61 5.11 -16.14 -10.73
CA HIS A 61 5.83 -17.25 -11.33
C HIS A 61 6.10 -16.91 -12.79
N VAL A 62 7.16 -16.12 -13.05
CA VAL A 62 7.70 -16.00 -14.38
C VAL A 62 8.20 -17.39 -14.73
N ASN A 63 7.54 -18.05 -15.68
CA ASN A 63 7.95 -19.36 -16.11
C ASN A 63 9.41 -19.27 -16.56
N VAL A 64 10.26 -20.17 -16.06
CA VAL A 64 11.71 -20.17 -16.37
C VAL A 64 11.92 -20.32 -17.88
N LEU A 65 11.02 -21.03 -18.56
CA LEU A 65 11.02 -21.17 -20.03
C LEU A 65 10.61 -19.89 -20.77
N GLN A 66 9.97 -18.93 -20.09
CA GLN A 66 9.64 -17.60 -20.62
C GLN A 66 10.69 -16.54 -20.20
N LYS A 67 11.85 -16.99 -19.73
CA LYS A 67 12.93 -16.12 -19.28
C LYS A 67 14.23 -16.54 -19.95
N GLY A 68 14.68 -15.73 -20.89
CA GLY A 68 15.93 -15.94 -21.59
C GLY A 68 15.72 -15.90 -23.09
N VAL A 69 16.83 -15.97 -23.82
CA VAL A 69 16.78 -15.99 -25.28
C VAL A 69 16.61 -17.42 -25.78
N ASP A 70 15.62 -17.61 -26.65
CA ASP A 70 15.26 -18.92 -27.19
C ASP A 70 16.29 -19.45 -28.20
N PHE A 71 17.03 -18.55 -28.85
CA PHE A 71 18.04 -18.89 -29.85
C PHE A 71 19.24 -17.95 -29.76
N THR A 72 20.37 -18.41 -30.30
CA THR A 72 21.61 -17.63 -30.38
C THR A 72 22.24 -17.82 -31.76
N PHE A 73 23.08 -16.87 -32.17
CA PHE A 73 23.82 -16.97 -33.42
C PHE A 73 24.96 -18.00 -33.28
N GLN A 74 25.25 -18.75 -34.34
CA GLN A 74 26.38 -19.70 -34.36
C GLN A 74 27.73 -19.01 -34.11
N ASP A 75 27.85 -17.76 -34.57
CA ASP A 75 29.01 -16.88 -34.32
C ASP A 75 29.21 -16.53 -32.83
N GLY A 76 28.26 -16.85 -31.95
CA GLY A 76 28.31 -16.50 -30.53
C GLY A 76 27.92 -15.05 -30.22
N ARG A 77 27.34 -14.32 -31.20
CA ARG A 77 26.86 -12.95 -30.95
C ARG A 77 25.76 -12.95 -29.89
N PRO A 78 25.82 -12.05 -28.89
CA PRO A 78 24.83 -12.01 -27.83
C PRO A 78 23.48 -11.56 -28.38
N VAL A 79 22.44 -12.33 -28.05
CA VAL A 79 21.04 -11.95 -28.24
C VAL A 79 20.51 -11.54 -26.88
N TYR A 80 19.92 -10.34 -26.79
CA TYR A 80 19.49 -9.80 -25.50
C TYR A 80 18.02 -10.11 -25.17
N ILE A 81 17.18 -10.20 -26.19
CA ILE A 81 15.73 -10.45 -26.09
C ILE A 81 15.28 -11.13 -27.39
N THR A 82 14.47 -12.19 -27.28
CA THR A 82 13.87 -12.87 -28.45
C THR A 82 12.38 -12.55 -28.63
N SER A 83 11.66 -12.22 -27.56
CA SER A 83 10.20 -11.99 -27.62
C SER A 83 9.78 -10.56 -27.24
N LEU A 84 8.69 -10.09 -27.87
CA LEU A 84 8.10 -8.78 -27.56
C LEU A 84 7.50 -8.76 -26.15
N GLU A 85 7.01 -9.90 -25.67
CA GLU A 85 6.45 -10.05 -24.32
C GLU A 85 7.52 -9.87 -23.24
N GLU A 86 8.70 -10.46 -23.42
CA GLU A 86 9.84 -10.22 -22.54
C GLU A 86 10.27 -8.76 -22.51
N LEU A 87 10.26 -8.09 -23.67
CA LEU A 87 10.59 -6.67 -23.76
C LEU A 87 9.59 -5.83 -22.97
N LYS A 88 8.29 -6.09 -23.12
CA LYS A 88 7.23 -5.41 -22.36
C LYS A 88 7.39 -5.64 -20.85
N ARG A 89 7.60 -6.89 -20.43
CA ARG A 89 7.82 -7.23 -19.02
C ARG A 89 9.03 -6.50 -18.44
N LYS A 90 10.16 -6.49 -19.14
CA LYS A 90 11.37 -5.76 -18.70
C LYS A 90 11.11 -4.26 -18.59
N LYS A 91 10.37 -3.68 -19.53
CA LYS A 91 9.98 -2.27 -19.50
C LYS A 91 9.10 -1.95 -18.29
N GLU A 92 8.07 -2.76 -18.05
CA GLU A 92 7.18 -2.62 -16.88
C GLU A 92 7.96 -2.71 -15.56
N GLN A 93 8.90 -3.64 -15.44
CA GLN A 93 9.77 -3.76 -14.25
C GLN A 93 10.60 -2.49 -14.00
N ILE A 94 11.14 -1.88 -15.06
CA ILE A 94 11.89 -0.63 -14.95
C ILE A 94 10.97 0.52 -14.52
N GLU A 95 9.77 0.61 -15.08
CA GLU A 95 8.79 1.64 -14.72
C GLU A 95 8.33 1.52 -13.27
N LEU A 96 8.05 0.30 -12.81
CA LEU A 96 7.74 0.01 -11.41
C LEU A 96 8.90 0.37 -10.49
N GLY A 97 10.14 0.02 -10.86
CA GLY A 97 11.33 0.39 -10.09
C GLY A 97 11.48 1.90 -9.92
N LYS A 98 11.25 2.67 -11.00
CA LYS A 98 11.26 4.14 -10.95
C LYS A 98 10.18 4.70 -10.02
N GLN A 99 8.97 4.14 -10.08
CA GLN A 99 7.87 4.56 -9.21
C GLN A 99 8.17 4.29 -7.74
N ILE A 100 8.72 3.13 -7.42
CA ILE A 100 9.12 2.77 -6.05
C ILE A 100 10.15 3.76 -5.51
N VAL A 101 11.21 4.04 -6.27
CA VAL A 101 12.26 4.98 -5.85
C VAL A 101 11.68 6.38 -5.63
N LYS A 102 10.79 6.83 -6.51
CA LYS A 102 10.12 8.14 -6.36
C LYS A 102 9.29 8.22 -5.09
N LEU A 103 8.45 7.20 -4.83
CA LEU A 103 7.60 7.15 -3.64
C LEU A 103 8.43 7.09 -2.34
N LEU A 104 9.52 6.33 -2.35
CA LEU A 104 10.44 6.28 -1.20
C LEU A 104 11.09 7.63 -0.94
N GLY A 105 11.46 8.37 -2.00
CA GLY A 105 11.96 9.74 -1.89
C GLY A 105 10.92 10.69 -1.28
N GLU A 106 9.69 10.67 -1.78
CA GLU A 106 8.59 11.51 -1.25
C GLU A 106 8.30 11.22 0.24
N VAL A 107 8.32 9.94 0.64
CA VAL A 107 8.15 9.55 2.05
C VAL A 107 9.31 10.06 2.90
N HIS A 108 10.54 9.92 2.42
CA HIS A 108 11.72 10.38 3.14
C HIS A 108 11.69 11.90 3.36
N GLU A 109 11.36 12.68 2.34
CA GLU A 109 11.19 14.14 2.45
C GLU A 109 10.09 14.50 3.47
N ALA A 110 8.96 13.81 3.44
CA ALA A 110 7.88 14.03 4.39
C ALA A 110 8.30 13.74 5.85
N GLU A 111 9.09 12.70 6.07
CA GLU A 111 9.64 12.36 7.38
C GLU A 111 10.62 13.43 7.90
N GLU A 112 11.48 13.97 7.03
CA GLU A 112 12.40 15.05 7.39
C GLU A 112 11.65 16.32 7.77
N MET A 113 10.67 16.72 6.97
CA MET A 113 9.81 17.87 7.26
C MET A 113 9.08 17.71 8.60
N TYR A 114 8.58 16.51 8.91
CA TYR A 114 7.94 16.22 10.19
C TYR A 114 8.90 16.35 11.38
N LYS A 115 10.14 15.85 11.24
CA LYS A 115 11.17 16.01 12.28
C LYS A 115 11.49 17.48 12.55
N GLN A 116 11.65 18.27 11.49
CA GLN A 116 11.91 19.71 11.59
C GLN A 116 10.74 20.45 12.29
N GLN A 117 9.50 20.10 11.98
CA GLN A 117 8.32 20.67 12.63
C GLN A 117 8.28 20.35 14.13
N LEU A 118 8.57 19.10 14.52
CA LEU A 118 8.66 18.70 15.92
C LEU A 118 9.75 19.46 16.67
N GLU A 119 10.91 19.67 16.06
CA GLU A 119 12.00 20.45 16.65
C GLU A 119 11.62 21.92 16.82
N ALA A 120 10.98 22.52 15.81
CA ALA A 120 10.49 23.89 15.89
C ALA A 120 9.42 24.07 16.98
N GLU A 121 8.49 23.12 17.11
CA GLU A 121 7.45 23.14 18.14
C GLU A 121 8.06 23.04 19.55
N LYS A 122 9.05 22.17 19.74
CA LYS A 122 9.80 22.06 21.01
C LYS A 122 10.48 23.38 21.38
N GLN A 123 11.21 23.98 20.43
CA GLN A 123 11.88 25.26 20.65
C GLN A 123 10.89 26.38 20.95
N GLU A 124 9.75 26.42 20.27
CA GLU A 124 8.73 27.42 20.54
C GLU A 124 8.10 27.23 21.92
N ASN A 125 7.82 25.98 22.32
CA ASN A 125 7.30 25.68 23.65
C ASN A 125 8.29 26.08 24.76
N GLU A 126 9.58 25.76 24.58
CA GLU A 126 10.64 26.20 25.50
C GLU A 126 10.69 27.74 25.62
N ARG A 127 10.59 28.46 24.50
CA ARG A 127 10.50 29.93 24.50
C ARG A 127 9.26 30.42 25.22
N ARG A 128 8.10 29.81 24.99
CA ARG A 128 6.84 30.16 25.67
C ARG A 128 6.94 29.96 27.18
N VAL A 129 7.52 28.84 27.63
CA VAL A 129 7.76 28.57 29.06
C VAL A 129 8.75 29.57 29.65
N ALA A 130 9.83 29.91 28.94
CA ALA A 130 10.81 30.89 29.41
C ALA A 130 10.24 32.32 29.52
N MET A 131 9.31 32.69 28.63
CA MET A 131 8.61 33.99 28.67
C MET A 131 7.40 34.00 29.61
N ALA A 132 6.95 32.83 30.10
CA ALA A 132 5.79 32.77 30.97
C ALA A 132 6.09 33.46 32.31
N PRO A 133 5.16 34.29 32.82
CA PRO A 133 5.34 34.93 34.10
C PRO A 133 5.41 33.88 35.22
N LEU A 134 6.26 34.14 36.22
CA LEU A 134 6.37 33.29 37.40
C LEU A 134 5.01 33.23 38.12
N PRO A 135 4.51 32.03 38.47
CA PRO A 135 3.28 31.92 39.21
C PRO A 135 3.46 32.55 40.59
N LYS A 136 2.65 33.57 40.90
CA LYS A 136 2.59 34.16 42.23
C LYS A 136 1.60 33.35 43.07
N GLY A 137 2.10 32.34 43.75
CA GLY A 137 1.38 31.55 44.74
C GLY A 137 2.36 31.00 45.78
N THR A 138 1.94 30.93 47.04
CA THR A 138 2.76 30.37 48.13
C THR A 138 2.93 28.87 47.93
N LEU A 139 4.16 28.46 47.61
CA LEU A 139 4.62 27.10 47.84
C LEU A 139 4.78 26.97 49.36
N GLU A 140 3.97 26.08 49.95
CA GLU A 140 3.87 25.75 51.38
C GLU A 140 3.00 26.67 52.25
N ILE A 141 1.77 26.21 52.48
CA ILE A 141 1.15 26.30 53.81
C ILE A 141 1.13 24.84 54.31
N SER A 142 2.21 24.44 54.96
CA SER A 142 2.39 23.18 55.68
C SER A 142 2.19 23.43 57.17
#